data_AF-A0A2E6T893-F1
#
_entry.id   AF-A0A2E6T893-F1
#
_cell.length_a   1.000
_cell.length_b   1.000
_cell.length_c   1.000
_cell.angle_alpha   90.00
_cell.angle_beta   90.00
_cell.angle_gamma   90.00
#
_symmetry.space_group_name_H-M   'P 1'
#
loop_
_entity.id
_entity.type
_entity.pdbx_description
1 polymer ?
#
loop_
_entity_poly.entity_id
_entity_poly.type
_entity_poly.pdbx_seq_one_letter_code
_entity_poly.pdbx_strand_id
1 'polypeptide(L)'
;MELKEIKSKIKKMKSDINEKNENDQKRVSPLGVAMKMGTEFVAAVFVASFIGIYIDKWLETTPLFILIFFVVGSAAGILNVVRSSKMINKD
;
A
#
# COMPACT_ATOMS: atom_id res chain seq x y z
N MET A 1 39.13 -1.09 31.88
CA MET A 1 38.38 -2.33 31.61
C MET A 1 36.94 -2.05 31.14
N GLU A 2 36.28 -1.06 31.72
CA GLU A 2 34.87 -0.69 31.50
C GLU A 2 34.50 -0.33 30.03
N LEU A 3 35.39 0.37 29.30
CA LEU A 3 35.11 0.78 27.92
C LEU A 3 34.93 -0.39 26.95
N LYS A 4 35.59 -1.53 27.19
CA LYS A 4 35.47 -2.73 26.34
C LYS A 4 34.13 -3.43 26.55
N GLU A 5 33.62 -3.41 27.78
CA GLU A 5 32.35 -4.03 28.15
C GLU A 5 31.14 -3.22 27.66
N ILE A 6 31.22 -1.90 27.73
CA ILE A 6 30.20 -1.01 27.16
C ILE A 6 30.12 -1.21 25.64
N LYS A 7 31.26 -1.26 24.94
CA LYS A 7 31.27 -1.52 23.49
C LYS A 7 30.73 -2.90 23.14
N SER A 8 30.98 -3.93 23.94
CA SER A 8 30.46 -5.27 23.67
C SER A 8 28.94 -5.38 23.90
N LYS A 9 28.41 -4.71 24.95
CA LYS A 9 26.96 -4.58 25.17
C LYS A 9 26.28 -3.79 24.05
N ILE A 10 26.85 -2.67 23.63
CA ILE A 10 26.34 -1.88 22.49
C ILE A 10 26.35 -2.72 21.22
N LYS A 11 27.43 -3.47 20.96
CA LYS A 11 27.53 -4.34 19.77
C LYS A 11 26.50 -5.46 19.77
N LYS A 12 26.26 -6.10 20.92
CA LYS A 12 25.21 -7.12 21.09
C LYS A 12 23.81 -6.53 20.89
N MET A 13 23.51 -5.40 21.55
CA MET A 13 22.22 -4.75 21.38
C MET A 13 21.98 -4.33 19.92
N LYS A 14 23.02 -3.84 19.23
CA LYS A 14 22.94 -3.49 17.81
C LYS A 14 22.78 -4.71 16.90
N SER A 15 23.39 -5.87 17.24
CA SER A 15 23.16 -7.11 16.50
C SER A 15 21.76 -7.66 16.73
N ASP A 16 21.25 -7.64 17.96
CA ASP A 16 19.91 -8.13 18.30
C ASP A 16 18.82 -7.24 17.67
N ILE A 17 19.05 -5.92 17.64
CA ILE A 17 18.19 -4.97 16.91
C ILE A 17 18.26 -5.22 15.40
N ASN A 18 19.44 -5.47 14.84
CA ASN A 18 19.55 -5.78 13.40
C ASN A 18 18.91 -7.12 13.05
N GLU A 19 19.09 -8.17 13.85
CA GLU A 19 18.50 -9.49 13.62
C GLU A 19 16.99 -9.44 13.76
N LYS A 20 16.46 -8.69 14.74
CA LYS A 20 15.02 -8.46 14.88
C LYS A 20 14.45 -7.65 13.72
N ASN A 21 15.12 -6.58 13.30
CA ASN A 21 14.71 -5.79 12.14
C ASN A 21 14.82 -6.58 10.83
N GLU A 22 15.84 -7.39 10.62
CA GLU A 22 15.96 -8.24 9.42
C GLU A 22 14.86 -9.31 9.38
N ASN A 23 14.46 -9.86 10.54
CA ASN A 23 13.36 -10.81 10.63
C ASN A 23 11.98 -10.17 10.44
N ASP A 24 11.79 -8.94 10.92
CA ASP A 24 10.56 -8.15 10.71
C ASP A 24 10.48 -7.57 9.28
N GLN A 25 11.60 -7.15 8.70
CA GLN A 25 11.67 -6.65 7.31
C GLN A 25 11.56 -7.75 6.26
N LYS A 26 12.02 -8.98 6.56
CA LYS A 26 11.82 -10.15 5.68
C LYS A 26 10.40 -10.70 5.69
N ARG A 27 9.56 -10.33 6.68
CA ARG A 27 8.18 -10.81 6.79
C ARG A 27 7.20 -9.69 6.47
N VAL A 28 6.96 -9.46 5.18
CA VAL A 28 5.84 -8.61 4.74
C VAL A 28 4.56 -9.20 5.35
N SER A 29 3.93 -8.46 6.26
CA SER A 29 2.73 -8.94 6.96
C SER A 29 1.61 -9.20 5.96
N PRO A 30 1.01 -10.41 5.91
CA PRO A 30 -0.11 -10.71 5.00
C PRO A 30 -1.28 -9.73 5.17
N LEU A 31 -1.53 -9.29 6.41
CA LEU A 31 -2.52 -8.26 6.69
C LEU A 31 -2.12 -6.90 6.13
N GLY A 32 -0.85 -6.50 6.26
CA GLY A 32 -0.35 -5.25 5.68
C GLY A 32 -0.44 -5.23 4.15
N VAL A 33 -0.16 -6.36 3.51
CA VAL A 33 -0.32 -6.52 2.05
C VAL A 33 -1.78 -6.41 1.65
N ALA A 34 -2.68 -7.11 2.33
CA ALA A 34 -4.11 -7.04 2.06
C ALA A 34 -4.67 -5.62 2.26
N MET A 35 -4.25 -4.94 3.34
CA MET A 35 -4.64 -3.56 3.61
C MET A 35 -4.15 -2.61 2.52
N LYS A 36 -2.89 -2.72 2.07
CA LYS A 36 -2.36 -1.92 0.95
C LYS A 36 -3.16 -2.14 -0.33
N MET A 37 -3.44 -3.39 -0.68
CA MET A 37 -4.22 -3.71 -1.88
C MET A 37 -5.65 -3.16 -1.79
N GLY A 38 -6.29 -3.30 -0.62
CA GLY A 38 -7.61 -2.76 -0.37
C GLY A 38 -7.66 -1.24 -0.46
N THR A 39 -6.70 -0.54 0.15
CA THR A 39 -6.64 0.92 0.11
C THR A 39 -6.30 1.44 -1.29
N GLU A 40 -5.42 0.78 -2.04
CA GLU A 40 -5.12 1.12 -3.45
C GLU A 40 -6.37 1.03 -4.32
N PHE A 41 -7.16 -0.04 -4.17
CA PHE A 41 -8.40 -0.23 -4.90
C PHE A 41 -9.45 0.83 -4.53
N VAL A 42 -9.72 1.00 -3.23
CA VAL A 42 -10.72 1.95 -2.73
C VAL A 42 -10.34 3.39 -3.12
N ALA A 43 -9.07 3.77 -3.01
CA ALA A 43 -8.60 5.10 -3.40
C ALA A 43 -8.82 5.36 -4.89
N ALA A 44 -8.51 4.39 -5.76
CA ALA A 44 -8.71 4.53 -7.21
C ALA A 44 -10.19 4.73 -7.56
N VAL A 45 -11.08 3.91 -6.98
CA VAL A 45 -12.54 4.02 -7.20
C VAL A 45 -13.08 5.34 -6.64
N PHE A 46 -12.63 5.74 -5.45
CA PHE A 46 -13.08 6.96 -4.79
C PHE A 46 -12.70 8.21 -5.60
N VAL A 47 -11.44 8.32 -6.02
CA VAL A 47 -10.96 9.46 -6.82
C VAL A 47 -11.68 9.52 -8.17
N ALA A 48 -11.84 8.38 -8.86
CA ALA A 48 -12.55 8.35 -10.14
C ALA A 48 -14.02 8.74 -9.98
N SER A 49 -14.71 8.21 -8.96
CA SER A 49 -16.11 8.57 -8.67
C SER A 49 -16.25 10.05 -8.33
N PHE A 50 -15.31 10.62 -7.56
CA PHE A 50 -15.32 12.04 -7.22
C PHE A 50 -15.16 12.93 -8.46
N ILE A 51 -14.27 12.55 -9.39
CA ILE A 51 -14.13 13.21 -10.69
C ILE A 51 -15.43 13.10 -11.49
N GLY A 52 -16.05 11.91 -11.53
CA GLY A 52 -17.33 11.69 -12.18
C GLY A 52 -18.42 12.62 -11.64
N ILE A 53 -18.53 12.77 -10.31
CA ILE A 53 -19.48 13.70 -9.66
C ILE A 53 -19.22 15.14 -10.09
N TYR A 54 -17.96 15.56 -10.13
CA TYR A 54 -17.60 16.93 -10.50
C TYR A 54 -18.01 17.23 -11.95
N ILE A 55 -17.76 16.29 -12.86
CA ILE A 55 -18.13 16.41 -14.27
C ILE A 55 -19.66 16.38 -14.44
N ASP A 56 -20.34 15.43 -13.78
CA ASP A 56 -21.81 15.33 -13.86
C ASP A 56 -22.48 16.63 -13.38
N LYS A 57 -21.95 17.25 -12.32
CA LYS A 57 -22.43 18.56 -11.83
C LYS A 57 -22.12 19.71 -12.78
N TRP A 58 -20.97 19.68 -13.45
CA TRP A 58 -20.56 20.76 -14.34
C TRP A 58 -21.35 20.73 -15.67
N LEU A 59 -21.69 19.54 -16.16
CA LEU A 59 -22.43 19.34 -17.40
C LEU A 59 -23.94 19.17 -17.19
N GLU A 60 -24.41 19.29 -15.95
CA GLU A 60 -25.81 19.03 -15.54
C GLU A 60 -26.34 17.68 -16.04
N THR A 61 -25.45 16.68 -16.14
CA THR A 61 -25.83 15.35 -16.58
C THR A 61 -26.42 14.55 -15.42
N THR A 62 -27.29 13.60 -15.77
CA THR A 62 -27.62 12.48 -14.88
C THR A 62 -26.34 11.72 -14.53
N PRO A 63 -26.28 10.90 -13.45
CA PRO A 63 -25.06 10.26 -12.92
C PRO A 63 -24.41 9.24 -13.86
N LEU A 64 -24.05 9.70 -15.06
CA LEU A 64 -23.56 8.97 -16.20
C LEU A 64 -22.04 8.94 -16.17
N PHE A 65 -21.41 10.09 -15.93
CA PHE A 65 -19.95 10.14 -15.79
C PHE A 65 -19.51 9.44 -14.51
N ILE A 66 -20.25 9.56 -13.40
CA ILE A 66 -20.01 8.73 -12.21
C ILE A 66 -19.97 7.25 -12.55
N LEU A 67 -20.93 6.74 -13.33
CA LEU A 67 -20.98 5.32 -13.71
C LEU A 67 -19.79 4.93 -14.58
N ILE A 68 -19.44 5.74 -15.59
CA ILE A 68 -18.30 5.51 -16.47
C ILE A 68 -17.00 5.51 -15.66
N PHE A 69 -16.76 6.55 -14.86
CA PHE A 69 -15.56 6.68 -14.04
C PHE A 69 -15.49 5.64 -12.93
N PHE A 70 -16.61 5.18 -12.38
CA PHE A 70 -16.63 4.07 -11.43
C PHE A 70 -16.09 2.79 -12.07
N VAL A 71 -16.50 2.46 -13.30
CA VAL A 71 -15.99 1.29 -14.05
C VAL A 71 -14.51 1.46 -14.36
N VAL A 72 -14.10 2.64 -14.84
CA VAL A 72 -12.69 2.95 -15.14
C VAL A 72 -11.82 2.87 -13.87
N GLY A 73 -12.27 3.46 -12.76
CA GLY A 73 -11.59 3.43 -11.47
C GLY A 73 -11.50 2.01 -10.89
N SER A 74 -12.55 1.21 -11.03
CA SER A 74 -12.56 -0.19 -10.62
C SER A 74 -11.57 -1.03 -11.44
N ALA A 75 -11.56 -0.85 -12.77
CA ALA A 75 -10.59 -1.51 -13.64
C ALA A 75 -9.15 -1.10 -13.29
N ALA A 76 -8.88 0.19 -13.11
CA ALA A 76 -7.57 0.69 -12.71
C ALA A 76 -7.13 0.15 -11.34
N GLY A 77 -8.05 0.14 -10.35
CA GLY A 77 -7.81 -0.42 -9.03
C GLY A 77 -7.45 -1.91 -9.08
N ILE A 78 -8.22 -2.72 -9.82
CA ILE A 78 -7.94 -4.15 -10.01
C ILE A 78 -6.57 -4.35 -10.67
N LEU A 79 -6.27 -3.59 -11.73
CA LEU A 79 -4.97 -3.68 -12.41
C LEU A 79 -3.81 -3.34 -11.47
N ASN A 80 -3.96 -2.34 -10.60
CA ASN A 80 -2.94 -1.99 -9.60
C ASN A 80 -2.76 -3.08 -8.55
N VAL A 81 -3.86 -3.64 -8.02
CA VAL A 81 -3.80 -4.75 -7.06
C VAL A 81 -3.12 -5.98 -7.65
N VAL A 82 -3.47 -6.35 -8.89
CA VAL A 82 -2.86 -7.50 -9.58
C VAL A 82 -1.37 -7.27 -9.82
N ARG A 83 -0.96 -6.05 -10.20
CA ARG A 83 0.47 -5.70 -10.33
C ARG A 83 1.20 -5.79 -8.99
N SER A 84 0.63 -5.21 -7.94
CA SER A 84 1.14 -5.28 -6.56
C SER A 84 1.34 -6.73 -6.12
N SER A 85 0.37 -7.62 -6.39
CA SER A 85 0.48 -9.04 -6.06
C SER A 85 1.57 -9.77 -6.87
N LYS A 86 1.68 -9.48 -8.18
CA LYS A 86 2.73 -10.07 -9.03
C LYS A 86 4.13 -9.64 -8.62
N MET A 87 4.31 -8.42 -8.15
CA MET A 87 5.61 -7.93 -7.66
C MET A 87 6.04 -8.68 -6.40
N ILE A 88 5.13 -8.89 -5.45
CA ILE A 88 5.42 -9.60 -4.20
C ILE A 88 5.79 -11.07 -4.44
N ASN A 89 5.25 -11.69 -5.50
CA ASN A 89 5.55 -13.08 -5.87
C ASN A 89 6.78 -13.24 -6.79
N LYS A 90 7.43 -12.14 -7.19
CA LYS A 90 8.57 -12.16 -8.13
C LYS A 90 9.93 -12.00 -7.43
N ASP A 91 9.93 -11.67 -6.15
CA ASP A 91 11.09 -11.71 -5.24
C ASP A 91 11.13 -13.03 -4.46
#